data_AF-A0AAQ1G6L9-F1
#
_entry.id   AF-A0AAQ1G6L9-F1
#
_cell.length_a   1.000
_cell.length_b   1.000
_cell.length_c   1.000
_cell.angle_alpha   90.00
_cell.angle_beta   90.00
_cell.angle_gamma   90.00
#
_symmetry.space_group_name_H-M   'P 1'
#
loop_
_entity.id
_entity.type
_entity.pdbx_description
1 polymer ?
#
loop_
_entity_poly.entity_id
_entity_poly.type
_entity_poly.pdbx_seq_one_letter_code
_entity_poly.pdbx_strand_id
1 'polypeptide(L)'
;MNSALALPMISRVFAAIFAVYAFIWGVVSLGVVSLSAIGVDFHSAEQSMLMFGLLLYVALFIWVFAVKSLLRIWLVLGLGAALMLSAAWLLQPLLLCQEAAC
;
A
#
# COMPACT_ATOMS: atom_id res chain seq x y z
N MET A 1 -22.88 -1.18 27.08
CA MET A 1 -22.23 -0.69 25.85
C MET A 1 -22.63 -1.62 24.72
N ASN A 2 -23.36 -1.12 23.72
CA ASN A 2 -24.06 -1.97 22.75
C ASN A 2 -23.05 -2.56 21.74
N SER A 3 -22.77 -3.85 21.85
CA SER A 3 -21.81 -4.60 21.02
C SER A 3 -22.06 -4.48 19.51
N ALA A 4 -23.31 -4.22 19.12
CA ALA A 4 -23.72 -4.07 17.72
C ALA A 4 -23.12 -2.84 17.01
N LEU A 5 -22.81 -1.76 17.73
CA LEU A 5 -22.19 -0.55 17.17
C LEU A 5 -20.66 -0.59 17.23
N ALA A 6 -20.08 -1.44 18.09
CA ALA A 6 -18.63 -1.58 18.22
C ALA A 6 -18.01 -2.23 16.98
N LEU A 7 -18.68 -3.22 16.39
CA LEU A 7 -18.18 -3.98 15.23
C LEU A 7 -17.84 -3.11 13.99
N PRO A 8 -18.73 -2.22 13.50
CA PRO A 8 -18.40 -1.34 12.37
C PRO A 8 -17.34 -0.28 12.71
N MET A 9 -17.24 0.13 13.98
CA MET A 9 -16.21 1.08 14.44
C MET A 9 -14.83 0.41 14.46
N ILE A 10 -14.74 -0.81 15.00
CA ILE A 10 -13.52 -1.61 15.05
C ILE A 10 -13.08 -1.96 13.62
N SER A 11 -13.99 -2.34 12.73
CA SER A 11 -13.62 -2.63 11.33
C SER A 11 -13.08 -1.40 10.60
N ARG A 12 -13.58 -0.20 10.92
CA ARG A 12 -13.04 1.06 10.39
C ARG A 12 -11.63 1.33 10.88
N VAL A 13 -11.37 1.15 12.17
CA VAL A 13 -10.04 1.36 12.75
C VAL A 13 -9.05 0.35 12.19
N PHE A 14 -9.43 -0.92 12.09
CA PHE A 14 -8.60 -1.93 11.44
C PHE A 14 -8.34 -1.60 9.97
N ALA A 15 -9.34 -1.16 9.22
CA ALA A 15 -9.13 -0.75 7.83
C ALA A 15 -8.21 0.49 7.73
N ALA A 16 -8.38 1.47 8.64
CA ALA A 16 -7.57 2.69 8.67
C ALA A 16 -6.10 2.42 8.99
N ILE A 17 -5.82 1.46 9.85
CA ILE A 17 -4.45 1.13 10.25
C ILE A 17 -3.86 0.11 9.28
N PHE A 18 -4.47 -1.07 9.21
CA PHE A 18 -3.88 -2.22 8.52
C PHE A 18 -3.88 -2.04 7.00
N ALA A 19 -5.03 -1.62 6.45
CA ALA A 19 -5.16 -1.53 5.01
C ALA A 19 -4.35 -0.35 4.46
N VAL A 20 -4.37 0.81 5.14
CA VAL A 20 -3.63 2.01 4.70
C VAL A 20 -2.13 1.77 4.79
N TYR A 21 -1.68 1.10 5.86
CA TYR A 21 -0.30 0.68 6.01
C TYR A 21 0.14 -0.26 4.87
N ALA A 22 -0.65 -1.29 4.58
CA ALA A 22 -0.35 -2.23 3.49
C ALA A 22 -0.29 -1.54 2.11
N PHE A 23 -1.22 -0.62 1.84
CA PHE A 23 -1.24 0.15 0.59
C PHE A 23 0.02 1.00 0.41
N ILE A 24 0.47 1.67 1.47
CA ILE A 24 1.63 2.55 1.40
C ILE A 24 2.91 1.77 1.22
N TRP A 25 3.06 0.63 1.88
CA TRP A 25 4.19 -0.26 1.64
C TRP A 25 4.29 -0.66 0.17
N GLY A 26 3.15 -0.92 -0.48
CA GLY A 26 3.09 -1.14 -1.91
C GLY A 26 3.56 0.06 -2.73
N VAL A 27 3.00 1.25 -2.49
CA VAL A 27 3.37 2.47 -3.24
C VAL A 27 4.85 2.83 -3.05
N VAL A 28 5.35 2.74 -1.82
CA VAL A 28 6.75 3.02 -1.50
C VAL A 28 7.66 2.00 -2.20
N SER A 29 7.37 0.71 -2.10
CA SER A 29 8.20 -0.33 -2.75
C SER A 29 8.23 -0.18 -4.28
N LEU A 30 7.10 0.05 -4.93
CA LEU A 30 7.07 0.32 -6.38
C LEU A 30 7.79 1.63 -6.73
N GLY A 31 7.64 2.67 -5.92
CA GLY A 31 8.35 3.94 -6.09
C GLY A 31 9.86 3.74 -6.04
N VAL A 32 10.35 3.04 -5.01
CA VAL A 32 11.78 2.75 -4.85
C VAL A 32 12.34 1.93 -6.01
N VAL A 33 11.64 0.86 -6.42
CA VAL A 33 12.05 0.04 -7.57
C VAL A 33 12.07 0.86 -8.86
N SER A 34 11.05 1.68 -9.10
CA SER A 34 10.96 2.52 -10.30
C SER A 34 12.05 3.58 -10.36
N LEU A 35 12.34 4.24 -9.23
CA LEU A 35 13.42 5.24 -9.17
C LEU A 35 14.80 4.58 -9.32
N SER A 36 15.01 3.43 -8.70
CA SER A 36 16.23 2.64 -8.83
C SER A 36 16.46 2.19 -10.29
N ALA A 37 15.41 1.78 -10.99
CA ALA A 37 15.47 1.39 -12.40
C ALA A 37 15.88 2.54 -13.35
N ILE A 38 15.65 3.81 -12.95
CA ILE A 38 16.03 5.00 -13.73
C ILE A 38 17.44 5.49 -13.32
N GLY A 39 18.12 4.78 -12.41
CA GLY A 39 19.50 5.06 -12.01
C GLY A 39 19.65 6.00 -10.79
N VAL A 40 18.58 6.23 -10.04
CA VAL A 40 18.66 6.93 -8.74
C VAL A 40 19.25 5.98 -7.71
N ASP A 41 20.16 6.49 -6.88
CA ASP A 41 20.72 5.74 -5.76
C ASP A 41 19.60 5.19 -4.85
N PHE A 42 19.69 3.90 -4.51
CA PHE A 42 18.64 3.19 -3.78
C PHE A 42 18.33 3.85 -2.44
N HIS A 43 19.37 4.27 -1.71
CA HIS A 43 19.19 4.88 -0.40
C HIS A 43 18.48 6.23 -0.50
N SER A 44 18.83 7.02 -1.51
CA SER A 44 18.20 8.30 -1.80
C SER A 44 16.73 8.14 -2.25
N ALA A 45 16.45 7.12 -3.07
CA ALA A 45 15.10 6.78 -3.51
C ALA A 45 14.22 6.30 -2.34
N GLU A 46 14.76 5.45 -1.48
CA GLU A 46 14.09 4.93 -0.28
C GLU A 46 13.70 6.07 0.67
N GLN A 47 14.64 6.95 1.03
CA GLN A 47 14.34 8.07 1.92
C GLN A 47 13.27 9.00 1.34
N SER A 48 13.37 9.32 0.05
CA SER A 48 12.40 10.19 -0.64
C SER A 48 11.01 9.57 -0.67
N MET A 49 10.91 8.27 -0.97
CA MET A 49 9.64 7.55 -1.02
C MET A 49 9.05 7.31 0.36
N LEU A 50 9.86 7.11 1.41
CA LEU A 50 9.37 7.01 2.79
C LEU A 50 8.79 8.35 3.30
N MET A 51 9.45 9.48 3.00
CA MET A 51 8.92 10.81 3.29
C MET A 51 7.57 11.04 2.57
N PHE A 52 7.48 10.67 1.29
CA PHE A 52 6.24 10.73 0.52
C PHE A 52 5.16 9.78 1.06
N GLY A 53 5.55 8.57 1.45
CA GLY A 53 4.69 7.55 2.02
C GLY A 53 4.04 8.02 3.32
N LEU A 54 4.77 8.75 4.17
CA LEU A 54 4.21 9.36 5.38
C LEU A 54 3.11 10.38 5.07
N LEU A 55 3.34 11.27 4.11
CA LEU A 55 2.35 12.26 3.68
C LEU A 55 1.09 11.58 3.13
N LEU A 56 1.29 10.55 2.31
CA LEU A 56 0.21 9.74 1.76
C LEU A 56 -0.57 9.01 2.87
N TYR A 57 0.12 8.57 3.94
CA TYR A 57 -0.50 7.92 5.09
C TYR A 57 -1.45 8.85 5.80
N VAL A 58 -1.01 10.06 6.11
CA VAL A 58 -1.86 11.04 6.80
C VAL A 58 -3.07 11.41 5.95
N ALA A 59 -2.87 11.62 4.64
CA ALA A 59 -3.96 11.94 3.72
C ALA A 59 -5.00 10.82 3.66
N LEU A 60 -4.56 9.57 3.48
CA LEU A 60 -5.44 8.40 3.44
C LEU A 60 -6.09 8.12 4.79
N PHE A 61 -5.37 8.32 5.89
CA PHE A 61 -5.90 8.15 7.23
C PHE A 61 -7.06 9.12 7.48
N ILE A 62 -6.90 10.41 7.17
CA ILE A 62 -7.97 11.40 7.26
C ILE A 62 -9.13 11.05 6.32
N TRP A 63 -8.82 10.62 5.09
CA TRP A 63 -9.81 10.23 4.08
C TRP A 63 -10.70 9.06 4.55
N VAL A 64 -10.14 8.07 5.23
CA VAL A 64 -10.88 6.92 5.76
C VAL A 64 -11.96 7.35 6.77
N PHE A 65 -11.72 8.41 7.53
CA PHE A 65 -12.71 8.97 8.46
C PHE A 65 -13.67 9.97 7.80
N ALA A 66 -13.24 10.66 6.74
CA ALA A 66 -14.08 11.58 5.98
C ALA A 66 -15.15 10.86 5.13
N VAL A 67 -14.87 9.62 4.68
CA VAL A 67 -15.78 8.88 3.80
C VAL A 67 -16.83 8.09 4.57
N LYS A 68 -18.11 8.35 4.26
CA LYS A 68 -19.27 7.65 4.83
C LYS A 68 -19.33 6.16 4.46
N SER A 69 -18.81 5.78 3.28
CA SER A 69 -18.93 4.42 2.71
C SER A 69 -17.73 3.53 3.01
N LEU A 70 -17.99 2.46 3.78
CA LEU A 70 -17.03 1.42 4.13
C LEU A 70 -16.56 0.57 2.92
N LEU A 71 -17.43 0.44 1.91
CA LEU A 71 -17.17 -0.30 0.68
C LEU A 71 -16.11 0.38 -0.20
N ARG A 72 -16.09 1.71 -0.27
CA ARG A 72 -15.04 2.43 -1.04
C ARG A 72 -13.68 2.30 -0.40
N ILE A 73 -13.63 2.28 0.93
CA ILE A 73 -12.39 2.06 1.69
C ILE A 73 -11.84 0.67 1.36
N TRP A 74 -12.67 -0.36 1.52
CA TRP A 74 -12.28 -1.74 1.19
C TRP A 74 -11.96 -1.94 -0.29
N LEU A 75 -12.66 -1.28 -1.21
CA LEU A 75 -12.32 -1.35 -2.63
C LEU A 75 -11.00 -0.68 -2.92
N VAL A 76 -10.75 0.55 -2.49
CA VAL A 76 -9.47 1.23 -2.81
C VAL A 76 -8.29 0.51 -2.16
N LEU A 77 -8.44 0.07 -0.91
CA LEU A 77 -7.36 -0.57 -0.16
C LEU A 77 -7.19 -2.04 -0.49
N GLY A 78 -8.30 -2.77 -0.65
CA GLY A 78 -8.30 -4.17 -1.07
C GLY A 78 -7.88 -4.33 -2.53
N LEU A 79 -8.35 -3.46 -3.44
CA LEU A 79 -7.89 -3.44 -4.84
C LEU A 79 -6.43 -3.01 -4.92
N GLY A 80 -5.99 -2.03 -4.11
CA GLY A 80 -4.59 -1.62 -4.06
C GLY A 80 -3.66 -2.74 -3.59
N ALA A 81 -4.02 -3.48 -2.53
CA ALA A 81 -3.26 -4.64 -2.07
C ALA A 81 -3.30 -5.80 -3.08
N ALA A 82 -4.45 -6.07 -3.70
CA ALA A 82 -4.58 -7.12 -4.71
C ALA A 82 -3.79 -6.79 -5.98
N LEU A 83 -3.75 -5.52 -6.40
CA LEU A 83 -2.94 -5.06 -7.53
C LEU A 83 -1.45 -5.18 -7.23
N MET A 84 -1.03 -4.80 -6.03
CA MET A 84 0.36 -4.93 -5.60
C MET A 84 0.80 -6.39 -5.51
N LEU A 85 -0.06 -7.26 -4.95
CA LEU A 85 0.21 -8.69 -4.84
C LEU A 85 0.26 -9.37 -6.22
N SER A 86 -0.65 -9.02 -7.13
CA SER A 86 -0.65 -9.55 -8.50
C SER A 86 0.53 -9.03 -9.32
N ALA A 87 0.95 -7.77 -9.13
CA ALA A 87 2.17 -7.23 -9.73
C ALA A 87 3.41 -7.99 -9.23
N ALA A 88 3.54 -8.25 -7.92
CA ALA A 88 4.63 -9.06 -7.37
C ALA A 88 4.64 -10.48 -7.94
N TRP A 89 3.46 -11.10 -8.07
CA TRP A 89 3.32 -12.45 -8.63
C TRP A 89 3.74 -12.51 -10.11
N LEU A 90 3.47 -11.46 -10.88
CA LEU A 90 3.87 -11.35 -12.28
C LEU A 90 5.37 -11.09 -12.46
N LEU A 91 6.00 -10.42 -11.49
CA LEU A 91 7.45 -10.12 -11.51
C LEU A 91 8.31 -11.30 -11.04
N GLN A 92 7.78 -12.18 -10.18
CA GLN A 92 8.50 -13.38 -9.72
C GLN A 92 9.09 -14.25 -10.86
N PRO A 93 8.35 -14.60 -11.93
CA PRO A 93 8.92 -15.38 -13.03
C PRO A 93 10.00 -14.63 -13.83
N LEU A 94 9.95 -13.30 -13.92
CA LEU A 94 10.96 -12.51 -14.63
C LEU A 94 12.28 -12.44 -13.85
N LEU A 95 12.21 -12.35 -12.52
CA LEU A 95 13.40 -12.35 -11.66
C LEU A 95 14.08 -13.74 -11.63
N LEU A 96 13.30 -14.81 -11.56
CA LEU A 96 13.83 -16.18 -11.62
C LEU A 96 14.50 -16.51 -12.96
N CYS A 97 14.06 -15.88 -14.06
CA CYS A 97 14.71 -15.97 -15.37
C CYS A 97 16.01 -15.15 -15.47
N GLN A 98 16.28 -14.23 -14.55
CA GLN A 98 17.47 -13.38 -14.60
C GLN A 98 18.68 -14.01 -13.89
N GLU A 99 18.45 -14.84 -12.86
CA GLU A 99 19.51 -15.61 -12.19
C GLU A 99 19.87 -16.89 -12.96
N ALA A 100 18.90 -17.47 -13.67
CA ALA A 100 19.13 -18.58 -14.59
C ALA A 100 19.16 -18.03 -16.02
N ALA A 101 20.33 -17.61 -16.50
CA ALA A 101 20.54 -17.25 -17.91
C ALA A 101 19.82 -18.24 -18.84
N CYS A 102 18.75 -17.78 -19.49
CA CYS A 102 18.26 -18.38 -20.73
C CYS A 102 19.04 -17.79 -21.91
#